data_AF-A0A0F3GZT1-F1
#
_entry.id   AF-A0A0F3GZT1-F1
#
_cell.length_a   1.000
_cell.length_b   1.000
_cell.length_c   1.000
_cell.angle_alpha   90.00
_cell.angle_beta   90.00
_cell.angle_gamma   90.00
#
_symmetry.space_group_name_H-M   'P 1'
#
loop_
_entity.id
_entity.type
_entity.pdbx_description
1 polymer ?
#
loop_
_entity_poly.entity_id
_entity_poly.type
_entity_poly.pdbx_seq_one_letter_code
_entity_poly.pdbx_strand_id
1 'polypeptide(L)'
;MKYKEDTNSRYKILGYVTNMDWSGDELIAWVYGRCGKSEQAHDAVKNDFAGGHFPSGDFGENAAWWWITVLAHNFNVLMKRMVLGHSWINKRMKAI
;
A
#
# COMPACT_ATOMS: atom_id res chain seq x y z
N MET A 1 -30.25 -25.36 14.31
CA MET A 1 -29.37 -24.45 15.07
C MET A 1 -30.19 -23.19 15.36
N LYS A 2 -30.62 -22.96 16.61
CA LYS A 2 -31.41 -21.77 16.96
C LYS A 2 -30.45 -20.61 17.18
N TYR A 3 -30.52 -19.56 16.37
CA TYR A 3 -29.81 -18.31 16.65
C TYR A 3 -30.43 -17.69 17.91
N LYS A 4 -29.61 -17.52 18.95
CA LYS A 4 -29.96 -16.67 20.10
C LYS A 4 -29.81 -15.23 19.62
N GLU A 5 -30.92 -14.53 19.54
CA GLU A 5 -30.96 -13.11 19.20
C GLU A 5 -30.51 -12.32 20.43
N ASP A 6 -29.21 -12.00 20.48
CA ASP A 6 -28.63 -11.14 21.50
C ASP A 6 -28.85 -9.67 21.10
N THR A 7 -29.95 -9.09 21.60
CA THR A 7 -30.44 -7.76 21.24
C THR A 7 -29.56 -6.61 21.72
N ASN A 8 -28.45 -6.88 22.43
CA ASN A 8 -27.53 -5.88 22.96
C ASN A 8 -26.11 -5.95 22.35
N SER A 9 -25.95 -6.62 21.20
CA SER A 9 -24.67 -6.69 20.49
C SER A 9 -24.39 -5.40 19.71
N ARG A 10 -23.22 -4.79 19.95
CA ARG A 10 -22.73 -3.65 19.17
C ARG A 10 -21.98 -4.14 17.93
N TYR A 11 -22.49 -3.80 16.76
CA TYR A 11 -21.86 -4.12 15.48
C TYR A 11 -21.12 -2.91 14.91
N LYS A 12 -19.91 -3.13 14.38
CA LYS A 12 -19.22 -2.14 13.54
C LYS A 12 -19.59 -2.41 12.09
N ILE A 13 -20.46 -1.58 11.53
CA ILE A 13 -20.88 -1.66 10.13
C ILE A 13 -19.89 -0.84 9.29
N LEU A 14 -19.46 -1.41 8.17
CA LEU A 14 -18.66 -0.73 7.16
C LEU A 14 -19.43 -0.81 5.84
N GLY A 15 -19.61 0.33 5.17
CA GLY A 15 -20.24 0.43 3.87
C GLY A 15 -19.25 0.90 2.81
N TYR A 16 -19.43 0.43 1.58
CA TYR A 16 -18.64 0.84 0.43
C TYR A 16 -19.55 1.48 -0.61
N VAL A 17 -19.14 2.64 -1.15
CA VAL A 17 -19.81 3.30 -2.28
C VAL A 17 -18.87 3.21 -3.46
N THR A 18 -19.37 2.69 -4.57
CA THR A 18 -18.59 2.47 -5.79
C THR A 18 -19.44 2.75 -7.01
N ASN A 19 -18.77 3.10 -8.12
CA ASN A 19 -19.36 3.19 -9.45
C ASN A 19 -19.18 1.89 -10.26
N MET A 20 -18.65 0.82 -9.65
CA MET A 20 -18.48 -0.48 -10.31
C MET A 20 -19.77 -1.30 -10.27
N ASP A 21 -19.99 -2.10 -11.32
CA ASP A 21 -21.18 -2.94 -11.53
C ASP A 21 -20.98 -4.40 -11.07
N TRP A 22 -19.96 -4.64 -10.23
CA TRP A 22 -19.58 -5.97 -9.76
C TRP A 22 -20.54 -6.51 -8.69
N SER A 23 -20.52 -7.84 -8.50
CA SER A 23 -21.19 -8.46 -7.37
C SER A 23 -20.61 -7.96 -6.04
N GLY A 24 -21.46 -7.85 -5.01
CA GLY A 24 -21.07 -7.25 -3.73
C GLY A 24 -19.96 -8.01 -3.02
N ASP A 25 -19.97 -9.35 -3.10
CA ASP A 25 -18.97 -10.24 -2.53
C ASP A 25 -17.60 -10.09 -3.23
N GLU A 26 -17.58 -10.04 -4.56
CA GLU A 26 -16.33 -9.78 -5.31
C GLU A 26 -15.78 -8.38 -5.03
N LEU A 27 -16.65 -7.36 -4.96
CA LEU A 27 -16.25 -5.99 -4.66
C LEU A 27 -15.60 -5.91 -3.27
N ILE A 28 -16.22 -6.52 -2.26
CA ILE A 28 -15.72 -6.53 -0.88
C ILE A 28 -14.35 -7.22 -0.83
N ALA A 29 -14.20 -8.38 -1.46
CA ALA A 29 -12.91 -9.09 -1.53
C ALA A 29 -11.83 -8.24 -2.22
N TRP A 30 -12.18 -7.55 -3.32
CA TRP A 30 -11.26 -6.66 -4.02
C TRP A 30 -10.82 -5.46 -3.17
N VAL A 31 -11.76 -4.82 -2.44
CA VAL A 31 -11.42 -3.72 -1.54
C VAL A 31 -10.43 -4.17 -0.47
N TYR A 32 -10.68 -5.31 0.18
CA TYR A 32 -9.76 -5.86 1.17
C TYR A 32 -8.39 -6.21 0.58
N GLY A 33 -8.33 -6.69 -0.67
CA GLY A 33 -7.07 -7.00 -1.35
C GLY A 33 -6.14 -5.79 -1.56
N ARG A 34 -6.68 -4.56 -1.51
CA ARG A 34 -5.91 -3.32 -1.59
C ARG A 34 -5.45 -2.80 -0.23
N CYS A 35 -6.09 -3.22 0.86
CA CYS A 35 -5.72 -2.79 2.20
C CYS A 35 -4.30 -3.28 2.56
N GLY A 36 -3.49 -2.39 3.13
CA GLY A 36 -2.13 -2.67 3.60
C GLY A 36 -1.02 -2.61 2.54
N LYS A 37 -1.29 -2.91 1.26
CA LYS A 37 -0.25 -2.86 0.22
C LYS A 37 0.23 -1.44 -0.10
N SER A 38 -0.67 -0.46 -0.08
CA SER A 38 -0.31 0.96 -0.27
C SER A 38 0.55 1.48 0.89
N GLU A 39 0.23 1.08 2.13
CA GLU A 39 1.01 1.44 3.31
C GLU A 39 2.41 0.84 3.27
N GLN A 40 2.55 -0.42 2.82
CA GLN A 40 3.86 -1.04 2.61
C GLN A 40 4.69 -0.31 1.55
N ALA A 41 4.06 0.17 0.47
CA ALA A 41 4.75 0.96 -0.55
C ALA A 41 5.20 2.32 0.01
N HIS A 42 4.34 3.02 0.76
CA HIS A 42 4.69 4.27 1.42
C HIS A 42 5.81 4.08 2.45
N ASP A 43 5.77 3.00 3.23
CA ASP A 43 6.83 2.64 4.17
C ASP A 43 8.16 2.38 3.46
N ALA A 44 8.15 1.67 2.32
CA ALA A 44 9.36 1.46 1.53
C ALA A 44 9.92 2.78 0.97
N VAL A 45 9.09 3.64 0.37
CA VAL A 45 9.54 4.95 -0.14
C VAL A 45 10.12 5.80 0.99
N LYS A 46 9.43 5.87 2.13
CA LYS A 46 9.86 6.68 3.28
C LYS A 46 11.15 6.17 3.90
N ASN A 47 11.21 4.86 4.20
CA ASN A 47 12.25 4.29 5.06
C ASN A 47 13.39 3.64 4.29
N ASP A 48 13.13 2.99 3.14
CA ASP A 48 14.18 2.31 2.34
C ASP A 48 14.83 3.24 1.32
N PHE A 49 14.08 4.23 0.82
CA PHE A 49 14.56 5.21 -0.18
C PHE A 49 14.77 6.61 0.40
N ALA A 50 14.76 6.74 1.74
CA ALA A 50 14.99 7.99 2.45
C ALA A 50 14.00 9.13 2.10
N GLY A 51 12.81 8.81 1.60
CA GLY A 51 11.77 9.82 1.34
C GLY A 51 11.29 10.55 2.60
N GLY A 52 11.54 10.00 3.80
CA GLY A 52 11.28 10.66 5.07
C GLY A 52 12.39 11.62 5.55
N HIS A 53 13.53 11.69 4.85
CA HIS A 53 14.65 12.56 5.20
C HIS A 53 14.80 13.67 4.17
N PHE A 54 14.33 14.86 4.52
CA PHE A 54 14.29 16.00 3.61
C PHE A 54 15.65 16.70 3.51
N PRO A 55 16.10 17.05 2.29
CA PRO A 55 17.40 17.69 2.08
C PRO A 55 17.40 19.20 2.36
N SER A 56 16.24 19.85 2.48
CA SER A 56 16.11 21.30 2.67
C SER A 56 14.95 21.66 3.62
N GLY A 57 14.94 22.91 4.09
CA GLY A 57 13.79 23.53 4.75
C GLY A 57 12.71 24.04 3.76
N ASP A 58 13.04 24.09 2.47
CA ASP A 58 12.19 24.66 1.44
C ASP A 58 11.30 23.60 0.76
N PHE A 59 10.09 24.00 0.40
CA PHE A 59 9.06 23.07 -0.11
C PHE A 59 9.39 22.50 -1.50
N GLY A 60 9.96 23.31 -2.39
CA GLY A 60 10.21 22.91 -3.78
C GLY A 60 11.26 21.80 -3.90
N GLU A 61 12.37 21.97 -3.20
CA GLU A 61 13.47 21.02 -3.08
C GLU A 61 12.98 19.71 -2.46
N ASN A 62 12.16 19.79 -1.42
CA ASN A 62 11.57 18.63 -0.76
C ASN A 62 10.56 17.89 -1.65
N ALA A 63 9.79 18.61 -2.47
CA ALA A 63 8.91 18.01 -3.46
C ALA A 63 9.73 17.30 -4.56
N ALA A 64 10.80 17.92 -5.07
CA ALA A 64 11.71 17.30 -6.03
C ALA A 64 12.36 16.04 -5.45
N TRP A 65 12.79 16.08 -4.19
CA TRP A 65 13.31 14.92 -3.46
C TRP A 65 12.28 13.79 -3.40
N TRP A 66 11.04 14.10 -3.03
CA TRP A 66 9.96 13.12 -3.01
C TRP A 66 9.80 12.41 -4.37
N TRP A 67 9.77 13.18 -5.47
CA TRP A 67 9.70 12.61 -6.82
C TRP A 67 10.87 11.68 -7.15
N ILE A 68 12.10 12.08 -6.80
CA ILE A 68 13.29 11.25 -7.00
C ILE A 68 13.17 9.92 -6.23
N THR A 69 12.73 9.96 -4.98
CA THR A 69 12.57 8.73 -4.17
C THR A 69 11.48 7.80 -4.71
N VAL A 70 10.38 8.34 -5.25
CA VAL A 70 9.34 7.56 -5.92
C VAL A 70 9.88 6.92 -7.21
N LEU A 71 10.64 7.67 -8.02
CA LEU A 71 11.27 7.14 -9.24
C LEU A 71 12.26 6.01 -8.92
N ALA A 72 13.11 6.19 -7.91
CA ALA A 72 14.05 5.17 -7.46
C ALA A 72 13.33 3.90 -6.97
N HIS A 73 12.22 4.05 -6.24
CA HIS A 73 11.39 2.94 -5.82
C HIS A 73 10.82 2.16 -7.03
N ASN A 74 10.24 2.86 -8.00
CA ASN A 74 9.69 2.24 -9.21
C ASN A 74 10.76 1.53 -10.02
N PHE A 75 11.95 2.13 -10.15
CA PHE A 75 13.08 1.52 -10.83
C PHE A 75 13.52 0.22 -10.12
N ASN A 76 13.58 0.21 -8.79
CA ASN A 76 13.88 -1.00 -8.04
C ASN A 76 12.82 -2.10 -8.23
N VAL A 77 11.53 -1.74 -8.25
CA VAL A 77 10.44 -2.70 -8.53
C VAL A 77 10.61 -3.30 -9.93
N LEU A 78 10.98 -2.48 -10.92
CA LEU A 78 11.27 -2.93 -12.28
C LEU A 78 12.43 -3.93 -12.29
N MET A 79 13.56 -3.58 -11.66
CA MET A 79 14.74 -4.44 -11.56
C MET A 79 14.41 -5.79 -10.91
N LYS A 80 13.65 -5.81 -9.82
CA LYS A 80 13.23 -7.05 -9.15
C LYS A 80 12.39 -7.94 -10.05
N ARG A 81 11.48 -7.36 -10.83
CA ARG A 81 10.56 -8.12 -11.69
C ARG A 81 11.20 -8.60 -12.97
N MET A 82 12.04 -7.78 -13.59
CA MET A 82 12.55 -8.03 -14.94
C MET A 82 13.98 -8.57 -14.99
N VAL A 83 14.80 -8.25 -13.98
CA VAL A 83 16.25 -8.54 -14.05
C VAL A 83 16.67 -9.55 -12.98
N LEU A 84 16.28 -9.33 -11.72
CA LEU A 84 16.77 -10.13 -10.59
C LEU A 84 15.99 -11.44 -10.37
N GLY A 85 14.77 -11.53 -10.93
CA GLY A 85 13.92 -12.73 -10.88
C GLY A 85 13.01 -12.81 -9.65
N HIS A 86 12.12 -13.81 -9.66
CA HIS A 86 10.99 -13.92 -8.74
C HIS A 86 11.35 -13.96 -7.25
N SER A 87 12.54 -14.47 -6.90
CA SER A 87 13.04 -14.52 -5.52
C SER A 87 13.27 -13.15 -4.89
N TRP A 88 13.35 -12.09 -5.70
CA TRP A 88 13.61 -10.72 -5.26
C TRP A 88 12.37 -9.83 -5.14
N ILE A 89 11.23 -10.26 -5.71
CA ILE A 89 10.01 -9.44 -5.79
C ILE A 89 9.53 -8.99 -4.41
N ASN A 90 9.59 -9.87 -3.41
CA ASN A 90 9.12 -9.59 -2.05
C ASN A 90 10.24 -9.11 -1.09
N LYS A 91 11.49 -8.98 -1.57
CA LYS A 91 12.60 -8.54 -0.70
C LYS A 91 12.60 -7.03 -0.54
N ARG A 92 12.88 -6.53 0.67
CA ARG A 92 13.12 -5.09 0.95
C ARG A 92 14.54 -4.69 0.51
N MET A 93 14.79 -3.41 0.28
CA MET A 93 16.15 -2.94 -0.06
C MET A 93 17.09 -3.05 1.14
N LYS A 94 16.56 -2.82 2.35
CA LYS A 94 17.31 -2.98 3.61
C LYS A 94 17.58 -4.43 4.02
N ALA A 95 17.29 -5.41 3.17
CA ALA A 95 17.45 -6.84 3.50
C ALA A 95 18.90 -7.35 3.29
N ILE A 96 19.88 -6.46 3.31
CA ILE A 96 21.33 -6.76 3.25
C ILE A 96 21.92 -6.47 4.61
#